data_AF-E4Z2E3-F1
#
_entry.id   AF-E4Z2E3-F1
#
_cell.length_a   1.000
_cell.length_b   1.000
_cell.length_c   1.000
_cell.angle_alpha   90.00
_cell.angle_beta   90.00
_cell.angle_gamma   90.00
#
_symmetry.space_group_name_H-M   'P 1'
#
loop_
_entity.id
_entity.type
_entity.pdbx_description
1 polymer ?
#
loop_
_entity_poly.entity_id
_entity_poly.type
_entity_poly.pdbx_seq_one_letter_code
_entity_poly.pdbx_strand_id
1 'polypeptide(L)' 'STSRLPCAHTCFNQLDLPVYETYEKLRTQMLKAITESSEGFGLA' A
#
# COMPACT_ATOMS: atom_id res chain seq x y z
N SER A 1 -9.71 5.09 -8.99
CA SER A 1 -10.31 4.62 -7.72
C SER A 1 -9.34 4.89 -6.58
N THR A 2 -9.61 5.91 -5.75
CA THR A 2 -8.77 6.33 -4.60
C THR A 2 -8.88 5.38 -3.39
N SER A 3 -9.52 4.22 -3.58
CA SER A 3 -9.79 3.18 -2.59
C SER A 3 -8.76 2.05 -2.58
N ARG A 4 -7.86 1.99 -3.56
CA ARG A 4 -6.83 0.93 -3.64
C ARG A 4 -5.70 1.17 -2.62
N LEU A 5 -5.04 0.09 -2.21
CA LEU A 5 -3.80 0.15 -1.43
C LEU A 5 -2.61 0.60 -2.31
N PRO A 6 -1.57 1.20 -1.74
CA PRO A 6 -0.29 1.38 -2.41
C PRO A 6 0.31 0.04 -2.82
N CYS A 7 0.99 -0.01 -3.96
CA CYS A 7 1.69 -1.20 -4.44
C CYS A 7 3.18 -0.92 -4.55
N ALA A 8 4.02 -1.89 -4.20
CA ALA A 8 5.47 -1.77 -4.32
C ALA A 8 6.00 -2.72 -5.40
N HIS A 9 6.79 -2.18 -6.31
CA HIS A 9 7.58 -2.93 -7.26
C HIS A 9 9.02 -3.01 -6.74
N THR A 10 9.29 -4.06 -5.95
CA THR A 10 10.58 -4.22 -5.24
C THR A 10 11.77 -4.39 -6.19
N CYS A 11 11.57 -5.00 -7.36
CA CYS A 11 12.62 -5.11 -8.39
C CYS A 11 13.11 -3.75 -8.92
N PHE A 12 12.28 -2.71 -8.81
CA PHE A 12 12.57 -1.36 -9.30
C PHE A 12 12.69 -0.32 -8.18
N ASN A 13 12.57 -0.73 -6.92
CA ASN A 13 12.46 0.16 -5.75
C ASN A 13 11.40 1.26 -5.94
N GLN A 14 10.30 0.94 -6.62
CA GLN A 14 9.24 1.90 -6.95
C GLN A 14 8.00 1.65 -6.11
N LEU A 15 7.39 2.73 -5.61
CA LEU A 15 6.11 2.72 -4.91
C LEU A 15 5.06 3.42 -5.76
N ASP A 16 4.00 2.71 -6.10
CA ASP A 16 2.85 3.27 -6.81
C ASP A 16 1.82 3.75 -5.80
N LEU A 17 1.70 5.07 -5.72
CA LEU A 17 0.83 5.74 -4.75
C LEU A 17 -0.46 6.24 -5.43
N PRO A 18 -1.64 5.76 -5.01
CA PRO A 18 -2.91 6.37 -5.42
C PRO A 18 -3.03 7.83 -4.97
N VAL A 19 -3.73 8.64 -5.75
CA VAL A 19 -4.01 10.04 -5.40
C VAL A 19 -5.06 10.09 -4.28
N TYR A 20 -4.60 10.10 -3.02
CA TYR A 20 -5.49 10.23 -1.87
C TYR A 20 -5.88 11.70 -1.64
N GLU A 21 -7.15 11.93 -1.33
CA GLU A 21 -7.71 13.28 -1.13
C GLU A 21 -7.18 13.98 0.13
N THR A 22 -6.76 13.20 1.14
CA THR A 22 -6.25 13.72 2.41
C THR A 22 -5.02 12.96 2.88
N TYR A 23 -4.17 13.63 3.64
CA TYR A 23 -3.00 13.01 4.27
C TYR A 23 -3.40 11.86 5.21
N GLU A 24 -4.49 12.00 5.95
CA GLU A 24 -4.98 10.96 6.85
C GLU A 24 -5.33 9.67 6.10
N LYS A 25 -5.99 9.80 4.94
CA LYS A 25 -6.30 8.66 4.07
C LYS A 25 -5.03 8.01 3.53
N LEU A 26 -4.05 8.80 3.10
CA LEU A 26 -2.73 8.29 2.68
C LEU A 26 -2.05 7.52 3.82
N ARG A 27 -1.98 8.10 5.01
CA ARG A 27 -1.30 7.51 6.17
C ARG A 27 -1.92 6.17 6.56
N THR A 28 -3.25 6.12 6.65
CA THR A 28 -3.97 4.90 7.03
C THR A 28 -3.80 3.80 5.98
N GLN A 29 -3.91 4.12 4.70
CA GLN A 29 -3.74 3.13 3.61
C GLN A 29 -2.30 2.66 3.48
N MET A 30 -1.32 3.53 3.71
CA MET A 30 0.10 3.19 3.69
C MET A 30 0.46 2.25 4.84
N LEU A 31 0.03 2.57 6.07
CA LEU A 31 0.23 1.69 7.23
C LEU A 31 -0.40 0.32 7.01
N LYS A 32 -1.62 0.29 6.47
CA LYS A 32 -2.31 -0.94 6.10
C LYS A 32 -1.52 -1.78 5.09
N ALA A 33 -1.02 -1.18 4.01
CA ALA A 33 -0.27 -1.91 2.98
C ALA A 33 1.05 -2.50 3.47
N ILE A 34 1.78 -1.82 4.38
CA ILE A 34 3.03 -2.35 4.92
C ILE A 34 2.79 -3.44 5.99
N THR A 35 1.69 -3.38 6.73
CA THR A 35 1.37 -4.38 7.77
C THR A 35 0.69 -5.61 7.19
N GLU A 36 -0.20 -5.46 6.20
CA GLU A 36 -0.86 -6.61 5.57
C GLU A 36 0.09 -7.38 4.66
N SER A 37 1.12 -6.73 4.10
CA SER A 37 2.12 -7.38 3.26
C SER A 37 3.22 -8.11 4.04
N SER A 38 3.22 -8.10 5.38
CA SER A 38 4.23 -8.85 6.16
C SER A 38 4.03 -10.36 6.09
N GLU A 39 2.83 -10.81 5.72
CA GLU A 39 2.51 -12.21 5.45
C GLU A 39 2.62 -12.45 3.92
N GLY A 40 3.85 -12.61 3.42
CA GLY A 40 4.06 -13.06 2.04
C GLY A 40 3.39 -14.41 1.78
N PHE A 41 2.79 -14.59 0.59
CA PHE A 41 1.98 -15.75 0.17
C PHE A 41 1.08 -16.30 1.29
N GLY A 42 -0.10 -15.68 1.44
CA GLY A 42 -1.16 -16.18 2.32
C GLY A 42 -1.52 -17.64 2.04
N LEU A 43 -0.88 -18.53 2.81
CA LEU A 43 -1.37 -19.84 3.22
C LEU A 43 -1.59 -19.76 4.75
N ALA A 44 -2.65 -19.07 5.16
CA ALA A 44 -3.47 -19.31 6.36
C ALA A 44 -4.38 -18.11 6.61
#